data_AF-A0A660RYJ0-F1
#
_entry.id   AF-A0A660RYJ0-F1
#
_cell.length_a   1.000
_cell.length_b   1.000
_cell.length_c   1.000
_cell.angle_alpha   90.00
_cell.angle_beta   90.00
_cell.angle_gamma   90.00
#
_symmetry.space_group_name_H-M   'P 1'
#
loop_
_entity.id
_entity.type
_entity.pdbx_description
1 polymer ?
#
loop_
_entity_poly.entity_id
_entity_poly.type
_entity_poly.pdbx_seq_one_letter_code
_entity_poly.pdbx_strand_id
1 'polypeptide(L)'
;MEISLGLLYPQTFLLPKLAQKIFSLFSKILILKTPVTLEILDKTLKDTFPFWKEKIEFVFPNLGQKIDSEILKKEIQILEEWGLNFRTPENLKYFTQFKQTLEESLSGIFPKPEPQNKKENFKEWMEIKRALMILILGEKLDFNLYEIEKSLEMLDRKYLEFFEKEILKKEIDSKKLPEIRYIENIYFPSYILYHLKHRVSAWKVLFPYLNLPKNLNTLIITEESLIDKWEEKYKILKTEKIKEDIKFYQISEPLSVLLEANNRDYNFERNSYIVLIKY
;
A
#
# COMPACT_ATOMS: atom_id res chain seq x y z
N MET A 1 -14.09 7.46 -21.01
CA MET A 1 -15.06 7.32 -19.91
C MET A 1 -14.31 7.71 -18.65
N GLU A 2 -14.60 8.87 -18.08
CA GLU A 2 -13.95 9.35 -16.85
C GLU A 2 -14.79 8.87 -15.67
N ILE A 3 -14.19 8.08 -14.77
CA ILE A 3 -14.86 7.62 -13.56
C ILE A 3 -14.72 8.72 -12.50
N SER A 4 -15.82 9.07 -11.86
CA SER A 4 -15.85 10.22 -10.94
C SER A 4 -14.96 10.01 -9.70
N LEU A 5 -15.00 8.80 -9.12
CA LEU A 5 -14.35 8.53 -7.84
C LEU A 5 -14.00 7.05 -7.71
N GLY A 6 -12.79 6.74 -7.23
CA GLY A 6 -12.39 5.37 -6.91
C GLY A 6 -11.56 5.30 -5.64
N LEU A 7 -11.72 4.23 -4.85
CA LEU A 7 -10.94 3.98 -3.64
C LEU A 7 -9.75 3.07 -3.94
N LEU A 8 -8.54 3.52 -3.64
CA LEU A 8 -7.35 2.68 -3.72
C LEU A 8 -7.39 1.62 -2.62
N TYR A 9 -7.53 0.35 -3.02
CA TYR A 9 -7.75 -0.77 -2.11
C TYR A 9 -6.97 -2.02 -2.53
N PRO A 10 -6.37 -2.74 -1.57
CA PRO A 10 -5.99 -2.29 -0.23
C PRO A 10 -4.96 -1.16 -0.32
N GLN A 11 -4.69 -0.51 0.81
CA GLN A 11 -3.69 0.55 0.89
C GLN A 11 -2.35 0.05 0.35
N THR A 12 -1.88 0.71 -0.69
CA THR A 12 -0.60 0.49 -1.36
C THR A 12 0.02 1.83 -1.69
N PHE A 13 1.34 1.87 -1.79
CA PHE A 13 2.05 3.02 -2.31
C PHE A 13 1.62 3.33 -3.74
N LEU A 14 1.19 4.57 -4.00
CA LEU A 14 0.82 5.02 -5.34
C LEU A 14 2.07 5.31 -6.18
N LEU A 15 2.59 4.31 -6.88
CA LEU A 15 3.77 4.47 -7.74
C LEU A 15 3.52 5.46 -8.88
N PRO A 16 4.55 6.18 -9.38
CA PRO A 16 4.39 7.12 -10.49
C PRO A 16 3.76 6.50 -11.76
N LYS A 17 4.17 5.29 -12.14
CA LYS A 17 3.59 4.56 -13.29
C LYS A 17 2.10 4.23 -13.06
N LEU A 18 1.75 3.84 -11.84
CA LEU A 18 0.37 3.56 -11.44
C LEU A 18 -0.46 4.86 -11.41
N ALA A 19 0.09 5.94 -10.85
CA ALA A 19 -0.52 7.26 -10.82
C ALA A 19 -0.84 7.76 -12.23
N GLN A 20 0.06 7.57 -13.19
CA GLN A 20 -0.18 7.92 -14.59
C GLN A 20 -1.42 7.21 -15.15
N LYS A 21 -1.52 5.89 -14.93
CA LYS A 21 -2.66 5.07 -15.36
C LYS A 21 -3.94 5.55 -14.68
N ILE A 22 -3.94 5.72 -13.35
CA ILE A 22 -5.15 6.09 -12.58
C ILE A 22 -5.60 7.52 -12.86
N PHE A 23 -4.70 8.53 -12.85
CA PHE A 23 -5.09 9.93 -13.05
C PHE A 23 -5.72 10.19 -14.42
N SER A 24 -5.47 9.33 -15.40
CA SER A 24 -6.10 9.38 -16.72
C SER A 24 -7.52 8.79 -16.76
N LEU A 25 -7.88 7.96 -15.78
CA LEU A 25 -9.16 7.25 -15.71
C LEU A 25 -10.14 7.88 -14.71
N PHE A 26 -9.60 8.47 -13.63
CA PHE A 26 -10.39 8.97 -12.52
C PHE A 26 -10.27 10.48 -12.37
N SER A 27 -11.39 11.16 -12.11
CA SER A 27 -11.36 12.57 -11.73
C SER A 27 -10.78 12.75 -10.33
N LYS A 28 -11.15 11.87 -9.38
CA LYS A 28 -10.59 11.82 -8.02
C LYS A 28 -10.34 10.39 -7.54
N ILE A 29 -9.36 10.23 -6.68
CA ILE A 29 -9.02 8.98 -6.03
C ILE A 29 -9.04 9.17 -4.52
N LEU A 30 -9.67 8.24 -3.81
CA LEU A 30 -9.62 8.16 -2.36
C LEU A 30 -8.43 7.31 -1.93
N ILE A 31 -7.61 7.84 -1.03
CA ILE A 31 -6.48 7.14 -0.42
C ILE A 31 -6.60 7.24 1.10
N LEU A 32 -6.40 6.14 1.82
CA LEU A 32 -6.31 6.18 3.28
C LEU A 32 -5.06 6.97 3.67
N LYS A 33 -5.23 8.06 4.40
CA LYS A 33 -4.10 8.84 4.87
C LYS A 33 -3.53 8.22 6.13
N THR A 34 -2.33 7.68 6.02
CA THR A 34 -1.51 7.27 7.15
C THR A 34 -0.54 8.40 7.53
N PRO A 35 0.14 8.32 8.70
CA PRO A 35 1.15 9.29 9.12
C PRO A 35 2.29 9.53 8.11
N VAL A 36 2.53 8.59 7.18
CA VAL A 36 3.63 8.66 6.20
C VAL A 36 3.16 8.96 4.78
N THR A 37 1.86 8.82 4.49
CA THR A 37 1.32 8.91 3.12
C THR A 37 1.66 10.22 2.42
N LEU A 38 1.49 11.37 3.09
CA LEU A 38 1.79 12.66 2.46
C LEU A 38 3.26 12.82 2.11
N GLU A 39 4.15 12.43 3.01
CA GLU A 39 5.60 12.52 2.80
C GLU A 39 6.01 11.65 1.60
N ILE A 40 5.50 10.42 1.53
CA ILE A 40 5.76 9.50 0.43
C ILE A 40 5.24 10.06 -0.89
N LEU A 41 4.00 10.56 -0.94
CA LEU A 41 3.41 11.13 -2.16
C LEU A 41 4.12 12.40 -2.62
N ASP A 42 4.47 13.31 -1.69
CA ASP A 42 5.24 14.51 -2.04
C ASP A 42 6.63 14.14 -2.58
N LYS A 43 7.31 13.15 -2.00
CA LYS A 43 8.64 12.71 -2.48
C LYS A 43 8.59 12.04 -3.87
N THR A 44 7.47 11.43 -4.23
CA THR A 44 7.40 10.55 -5.42
C THR A 44 6.64 11.15 -6.59
N LEU A 45 5.55 11.89 -6.31
CA LEU A 45 4.66 12.42 -7.34
C LEU A 45 4.84 13.91 -7.60
N LYS A 46 5.39 14.70 -6.68
CA LYS A 46 5.45 16.17 -6.82
C LYS A 46 6.12 16.62 -8.11
N ASP A 47 7.24 16.00 -8.46
CA ASP A 47 8.02 16.41 -9.64
C ASP A 47 7.43 15.84 -10.94
N THR A 48 6.79 14.67 -10.87
CA THR A 48 6.24 13.97 -12.06
C THR A 48 4.80 14.43 -12.38
N PHE A 49 4.02 14.75 -11.35
CA PHE A 49 2.60 15.13 -11.44
C PHE A 49 2.31 16.33 -10.52
N PRO A 50 2.63 17.57 -10.91
CA PRO A 50 2.44 18.75 -10.05
C PRO A 50 1.00 18.96 -9.55
N PHE A 51 0.02 18.45 -10.29
CA PHE A 51 -1.42 18.52 -9.99
C PHE A 51 -1.93 17.36 -9.12
N TRP A 52 -1.06 16.48 -8.60
CA TRP A 52 -1.50 15.27 -7.90
C TRP A 52 -2.43 15.58 -6.70
N LYS A 53 -2.23 16.72 -6.02
CA LYS A 53 -3.04 17.15 -4.89
C LYS A 53 -4.49 17.44 -5.26
N GLU A 54 -4.77 17.76 -6.51
CA GLU A 54 -6.13 17.97 -7.02
C GLU A 54 -6.83 16.63 -7.33
N LYS A 55 -6.04 15.59 -7.65
CA LYS A 55 -6.51 14.25 -8.00
C LYS A 55 -6.72 13.33 -6.81
N ILE A 56 -6.10 13.61 -5.66
CA ILE A 56 -6.15 12.74 -4.47
C ILE A 56 -6.96 13.39 -3.36
N GLU A 57 -7.94 12.65 -2.85
CA GLU A 57 -8.69 13.00 -1.66
C GLU A 57 -8.40 11.99 -0.55
N PHE A 58 -8.10 12.50 0.64
CA PHE A 58 -7.67 11.68 1.76
C PHE A 58 -8.84 11.21 2.61
N VAL A 59 -8.88 9.91 2.87
CA VAL A 59 -9.81 9.30 3.82
C VAL A 59 -9.10 9.13 5.16
N PHE A 60 -9.81 9.46 6.22
CA PHE A 60 -9.32 9.38 7.59
C PHE A 60 -10.22 8.46 8.40
N PRO A 61 -9.65 7.62 9.28
CA PRO A 61 -10.42 6.95 10.30
C PRO A 61 -10.83 7.98 11.36
N ASN A 62 -12.13 8.17 11.54
CA ASN A 62 -12.72 9.01 12.58
C ASN A 62 -12.66 8.27 13.93
N LEU A 63 -11.46 8.27 14.51
CA LEU A 63 -11.16 7.57 15.76
C LEU A 63 -11.36 8.44 17.01
N GLY A 64 -11.80 9.70 16.86
CA GLY A 64 -11.69 10.72 17.90
C GLY A 64 -10.22 11.00 18.28
N GLN A 65 -9.95 11.48 19.50
CA GLN A 65 -8.58 11.69 20.02
C GLN A 65 -7.83 10.38 20.36
N LYS A 66 -8.28 9.20 19.90
CA LYS A 66 -7.80 7.91 20.41
C LYS A 66 -6.38 7.54 19.97
N ILE A 67 -5.86 8.04 18.85
CA ILE A 67 -4.54 7.63 18.32
C ILE A 67 -3.77 8.85 17.81
N ASP A 68 -2.65 9.14 18.48
CA ASP A 68 -1.71 10.20 18.08
C ASP A 68 -0.80 9.69 16.95
N SER A 69 -0.75 10.45 15.85
CA SER A 69 0.06 10.15 14.67
C SER A 69 1.56 10.10 14.97
N GLU A 70 2.06 10.96 15.85
CA GLU A 70 3.49 11.01 16.21
C GLU A 70 3.88 9.87 17.14
N ILE A 71 2.99 9.47 18.06
CA ILE A 71 3.19 8.26 18.86
C ILE A 71 3.23 7.04 17.93
N LEU A 72 2.28 6.94 16.98
CA LEU A 72 2.21 5.84 16.05
C LEU A 72 3.47 5.73 15.18
N LYS A 73 4.03 6.85 14.71
CA LYS A 73 5.30 6.87 13.97
C LYS A 73 6.46 6.31 14.80
N LYS A 74 6.59 6.73 16.08
CA LYS A 74 7.65 6.24 16.97
C LYS A 74 7.54 4.74 17.22
N GLU A 75 6.33 4.25 17.45
CA GLU A 75 6.11 2.81 17.67
C GLU A 75 6.41 2.00 16.42
N ILE A 76 6.09 2.52 15.23
CA ILE A 76 6.49 1.89 13.96
C ILE A 76 8.01 1.84 13.82
N GLN A 77 8.73 2.92 14.15
CA GLN A 77 10.19 2.93 14.12
C GLN A 77 10.78 1.86 15.04
N ILE A 78 10.27 1.74 16.27
CA ILE A 78 10.70 0.70 17.21
C ILE A 78 10.44 -0.70 16.61
N LEU A 79 9.28 -0.93 15.99
CA LEU A 79 8.98 -2.22 15.34
C LEU A 79 9.91 -2.51 14.16
N GLU A 80 10.29 -1.51 13.38
CA GLU A 80 11.23 -1.66 12.27
C GLU A 80 12.65 -1.98 12.77
N GLU A 81 13.11 -1.30 13.82
CA GLU A 81 14.38 -1.57 14.49
C GLU A 81 14.43 -3.00 15.02
N TRP A 82 13.37 -3.44 15.69
CA TRP A 82 13.26 -4.83 16.12
C TRP A 82 13.22 -5.80 14.94
N GLY A 83 12.47 -5.49 13.90
CA GLY A 83 12.42 -6.29 12.67
C GLY A 83 13.79 -6.43 12.00
N LEU A 84 14.64 -5.40 12.06
CA LEU A 84 16.04 -5.43 11.61
C LEU A 84 16.89 -6.33 12.50
N ASN A 85 16.75 -6.19 13.82
CA ASN A 85 17.48 -6.98 14.79
C ASN A 85 17.15 -8.47 14.68
N PHE A 86 15.93 -8.86 14.32
CA PHE A 86 15.51 -10.26 14.22
C PHE A 86 15.79 -10.95 12.88
N ARG A 87 16.55 -10.33 11.95
CA ARG A 87 16.76 -10.88 10.60
C ARG A 87 17.62 -12.13 10.54
N THR A 88 18.49 -12.36 11.53
CA THR A 88 19.45 -13.46 11.49
C THR A 88 19.18 -14.50 12.59
N PRO A 89 19.43 -15.80 12.33
CA PRO A 89 19.37 -16.83 13.36
C PRO A 89 20.24 -16.54 14.58
N GLU A 90 21.40 -15.92 14.38
CA GLU A 90 22.34 -15.53 15.43
C GLU A 90 21.73 -14.49 16.36
N ASN A 91 21.10 -13.45 15.79
CA ASN A 91 20.43 -12.43 16.59
C ASN A 91 19.21 -13.00 17.30
N LEU A 92 18.43 -13.86 16.65
CA LEU A 92 17.32 -14.57 17.29
C LEU A 92 17.80 -15.37 18.51
N LYS A 93 18.91 -16.11 18.36
CA LYS A 93 19.55 -16.85 19.45
C LYS A 93 20.00 -15.92 20.58
N TYR A 94 20.63 -14.79 20.24
CA TYR A 94 20.99 -13.76 21.22
C TYR A 94 19.77 -13.26 22.00
N PHE A 95 18.67 -12.92 21.32
CA PHE A 95 17.48 -12.40 21.98
C PHE A 95 16.68 -13.40 22.79
N THR A 96 16.79 -14.71 22.54
CA THR A 96 16.21 -15.70 23.46
C THR A 96 16.76 -15.56 24.89
N GLN A 97 17.97 -15.00 25.04
CA GLN A 97 18.61 -14.73 26.32
C GLN A 97 18.16 -13.40 26.96
N PHE A 98 17.62 -12.46 26.17
CA PHE A 98 17.19 -11.12 26.60
C PHE A 98 15.69 -10.89 26.43
N LYS A 99 14.89 -11.96 26.61
CA LYS A 99 13.43 -11.93 26.46
C LYS A 99 12.78 -10.81 27.28
N GLN A 100 13.30 -10.53 28.47
CA GLN A 100 12.78 -9.48 29.34
C GLN A 100 12.92 -8.08 28.73
N THR A 101 14.07 -7.76 28.11
CA THR A 101 14.30 -6.48 27.42
C THR A 101 13.35 -6.29 26.23
N LEU A 102 13.07 -7.38 25.51
CA LEU A 102 12.08 -7.38 24.42
C LEU A 102 10.67 -7.11 24.96
N GLU A 103 10.26 -7.80 26.02
CA GLU A 103 8.96 -7.60 26.65
C GLU A 103 8.81 -6.18 27.19
N GLU A 104 9.85 -5.62 27.81
CA GLU A 104 9.87 -4.23 28.31
C GLU A 104 9.75 -3.22 27.17
N SER A 105 10.52 -3.38 26.09
CA SER A 105 10.46 -2.49 24.92
C SER A 105 9.11 -2.55 24.20
N LEU A 106 8.53 -3.74 24.06
CA LEU A 106 7.24 -3.93 23.42
C LEU A 106 6.05 -3.58 24.32
N SER A 107 6.25 -3.47 25.63
CA SER A 107 5.16 -3.18 26.59
C SER A 107 4.51 -1.82 26.35
N GLY A 108 5.25 -0.84 25.83
CA GLY A 108 4.68 0.46 25.42
C GLY A 108 3.80 0.37 24.17
N ILE A 109 4.15 -0.53 23.24
CA ILE A 109 3.45 -0.72 21.96
C ILE A 109 2.20 -1.59 22.15
N PHE A 110 2.36 -2.67 22.91
CA PHE A 110 1.34 -3.66 23.24
C PHE A 110 1.12 -3.73 24.76
N PRO A 111 0.48 -2.71 25.35
CA PRO A 111 0.22 -2.70 26.79
C PRO A 111 -0.60 -3.92 27.22
N LYS A 112 -0.29 -4.47 28.39
CA LYS A 112 -1.12 -5.53 29.00
C LYS A 112 -2.44 -4.90 29.44
N PRO A 113 -3.59 -5.56 29.20
CA PRO A 113 -4.89 -5.01 29.59
C PRO A 113 -4.96 -4.85 31.11
N GLU A 114 -5.30 -3.64 31.57
CA GLU A 114 -5.55 -3.42 33.00
C GLU A 114 -6.81 -4.18 33.43
N PRO A 115 -6.83 -4.77 34.65
CA PRO A 115 -7.94 -5.62 35.07
C PRO A 115 -9.28 -4.89 35.29
N GLN A 116 -9.34 -3.56 35.23
CA GLN A 116 -10.51 -2.79 35.65
C GLN A 116 -11.30 -2.19 34.47
N ASN A 117 -12.49 -2.74 34.23
CA ASN A 117 -13.69 -2.15 33.61
C ASN A 117 -13.67 -1.51 32.19
N LYS A 118 -12.59 -1.60 31.39
CA LYS A 118 -12.62 -1.17 29.97
C LYS A 118 -12.03 -2.18 28.97
N LYS A 119 -12.16 -3.49 29.23
CA LYS A 119 -11.56 -4.54 28.39
C LYS A 119 -11.99 -4.47 26.92
N GLU A 120 -13.29 -4.24 26.64
CA GLU A 120 -13.79 -4.19 25.26
C GLU A 120 -13.29 -2.96 24.50
N ASN A 121 -13.42 -1.76 25.06
CA ASN A 121 -12.91 -0.53 24.44
C ASN A 121 -11.38 -0.55 24.27
N PHE A 122 -10.65 -1.17 25.19
CA PHE A 122 -9.20 -1.33 25.07
C PHE A 122 -8.83 -2.31 23.96
N LYS A 123 -9.54 -3.44 23.86
CA LYS A 123 -9.32 -4.44 22.82
C LYS A 123 -9.60 -3.86 21.43
N GLU A 124 -10.75 -3.20 21.26
CA GLU A 124 -11.12 -2.50 20.02
C GLU A 124 -10.04 -1.45 19.65
N TRP A 125 -9.62 -0.62 20.60
CA TRP A 125 -8.55 0.35 20.38
C TRP A 125 -7.24 -0.30 19.93
N MET A 126 -6.82 -1.40 20.57
CA MET A 126 -5.63 -2.16 20.20
C MET A 126 -5.74 -2.76 18.79
N GLU A 127 -6.92 -3.26 18.41
CA GLU A 127 -7.16 -3.80 17.07
C GLU A 127 -7.06 -2.72 16.00
N ILE A 128 -7.65 -1.54 16.22
CA ILE A 128 -7.54 -0.39 15.33
C ILE A 128 -6.09 0.07 15.20
N LYS A 129 -5.38 0.22 16.32
CA LYS A 129 -3.97 0.62 16.35
C LYS A 129 -3.11 -0.34 15.54
N ARG A 130 -3.29 -1.65 15.76
CA ARG A 130 -2.61 -2.71 14.98
C ARG A 130 -2.93 -2.64 13.50
N ALA A 131 -4.19 -2.41 13.14
CA ALA A 131 -4.60 -2.26 11.75
C ALA A 131 -3.89 -1.08 11.07
N LEU A 132 -3.83 0.09 11.73
CA LEU A 132 -3.07 1.24 11.22
C LEU A 132 -1.58 0.92 11.07
N MET A 133 -0.98 0.27 12.08
CA MET A 133 0.44 -0.12 12.03
C MET A 133 0.74 -1.02 10.83
N ILE A 134 -0.11 -2.03 10.57
CA ILE A 134 0.04 -2.93 9.43
C ILE A 134 0.01 -2.16 8.11
N LEU A 135 -0.93 -1.22 7.96
CA LEU A 135 -1.04 -0.44 6.72
C LEU A 135 0.12 0.54 6.54
N ILE A 136 0.61 1.17 7.62
CA ILE A 136 1.80 2.03 7.59
C ILE A 136 3.03 1.23 7.19
N LEU A 137 3.28 0.10 7.85
CA LEU A 137 4.41 -0.77 7.53
C LEU A 137 4.33 -1.28 6.09
N GLY A 138 3.13 -1.62 5.62
CA GLY A 138 2.90 -2.01 4.23
C GLY A 138 3.24 -0.90 3.24
N GLU A 139 2.76 0.32 3.49
CA GLU A 139 3.03 1.48 2.64
C GLU A 139 4.52 1.85 2.62
N LYS A 140 5.19 1.82 3.79
CA LYS A 140 6.64 2.04 3.89
C LYS A 140 7.44 0.95 3.17
N LEU A 141 7.04 -0.32 3.29
CA LEU A 141 7.69 -1.43 2.60
C LEU A 141 7.61 -1.23 1.08
N ASP A 142 6.41 -0.95 0.57
CA ASP A 142 6.19 -0.72 -0.86
C ASP A 142 7.05 0.44 -1.38
N PHE A 143 7.10 1.54 -0.62
CA PHE A 143 7.91 2.71 -0.97
C PHE A 143 9.42 2.41 -0.92
N ASN A 144 9.90 1.71 0.11
CA ASN A 144 11.30 1.35 0.25
C ASN A 144 11.76 0.41 -0.88
N LEU A 145 10.91 -0.56 -1.26
CA LEU A 145 11.19 -1.45 -2.38
C LEU A 145 11.32 -0.67 -3.69
N TYR A 146 10.43 0.29 -3.93
CA TYR A 146 10.52 1.19 -5.08
C TYR A 146 11.80 2.04 -5.08
N GLU A 147 12.21 2.61 -3.94
CA GLU A 147 13.45 3.39 -3.86
C GLU A 147 14.70 2.54 -4.08
N ILE A 148 14.68 1.28 -3.62
CA ILE A 148 15.75 0.31 -3.89
C ILE A 148 15.80 0.00 -5.39
N GLU A 149 14.66 -0.32 -6.00
CA GLU A 149 14.57 -0.59 -7.44
C GLU A 149 15.12 0.58 -8.26
N LYS A 150 14.65 1.81 -7.99
CA LYS A 150 15.13 3.03 -8.63
C LYS A 150 16.63 3.26 -8.44
N SER A 151 17.16 2.95 -7.25
CA SER A 151 18.59 3.10 -6.96
C SER A 151 19.43 2.06 -7.72
N LEU A 152 18.95 0.83 -7.82
CA LEU A 152 19.59 -0.23 -8.61
C LEU A 152 19.58 0.12 -10.10
N GLU A 153 18.45 0.57 -10.65
CA GLU A 153 18.37 1.04 -12.05
C GLU A 153 19.37 2.17 -12.33
N MET A 154 19.53 3.11 -11.39
CA MET A 154 20.49 4.20 -11.53
C MET A 154 21.94 3.70 -11.48
N LEU A 155 22.25 2.74 -10.61
CA LEU A 155 23.59 2.14 -10.53
C LEU A 155 23.93 1.37 -11.80
N ASP A 156 22.98 0.58 -12.32
CA ASP A 156 23.15 -0.17 -13.57
C ASP A 156 23.43 0.78 -14.75
N ARG A 157 22.67 1.88 -14.87
CA ARG A 157 22.92 2.91 -15.89
C ARG A 157 24.30 3.54 -15.76
N LYS A 158 24.71 3.93 -14.55
CA LYS A 158 26.04 4.51 -14.31
C LYS A 158 27.17 3.52 -14.64
N TYR A 159 26.98 2.25 -14.29
CA TYR A 159 27.93 1.20 -14.62
C TYR A 159 28.06 1.02 -16.14
N LEU A 160 26.94 0.98 -16.87
CA LEU A 160 26.94 0.89 -18.33
C LEU A 160 27.64 2.08 -18.97
N GLU A 161 27.33 3.30 -18.54
CA GLU A 161 28.01 4.50 -19.03
C GLU A 161 29.52 4.47 -18.80
N PHE A 162 29.96 4.03 -17.62
CA PHE A 162 31.38 3.85 -17.30
C PHE A 162 32.01 2.77 -18.18
N PHE A 163 31.37 1.62 -18.32
CA PHE A 163 31.87 0.50 -19.12
C PHE A 163 32.04 0.90 -20.59
N GLU A 164 31.07 1.61 -21.16
CA GLU A 164 31.15 2.05 -22.55
C GLU A 164 32.24 3.11 -22.80
N LYS A 165 32.37 4.09 -21.90
CA LYS A 165 33.39 5.13 -21.98
C LYS A 165 34.80 4.60 -21.74
N GLU A 166 34.99 3.90 -20.63
CA GLU A 166 36.33 3.61 -20.11
C GLU A 166 36.87 2.27 -20.62
N ILE A 167 36.00 1.28 -20.80
CA ILE A 167 36.42 -0.08 -21.20
C ILE A 167 36.29 -0.24 -22.72
N LEU A 168 35.14 0.12 -23.30
CA LEU A 168 34.93 0.00 -24.74
C LEU A 168 35.47 1.18 -25.55
N LYS A 169 35.86 2.30 -24.91
CA LYS A 169 36.35 3.53 -25.56
C LYS A 169 35.45 4.04 -26.68
N LYS A 170 34.14 3.81 -26.58
CA LYS A 170 33.17 4.34 -27.54
C LYS A 170 32.88 5.79 -27.19
N GLU A 171 32.97 6.70 -28.16
CA GLU A 171 32.37 8.03 -28.02
C GLU A 171 30.87 7.83 -27.83
N ILE A 172 30.33 8.22 -26.67
CA ILE A 172 28.91 8.07 -26.38
C ILE A 172 28.13 9.06 -27.25
N ASP A 173 27.66 8.59 -28.41
CA ASP A 173 26.52 9.21 -29.07
C ASP A 173 25.27 8.75 -28.33
N SER A 174 24.77 9.62 -27.44
CA SER A 174 23.60 9.39 -26.57
C SER A 174 22.33 8.88 -27.29
N LYS A 175 22.29 8.92 -28.62
CA LYS A 175 21.18 8.45 -29.46
C LYS A 175 21.30 6.99 -29.93
N LYS A 176 22.43 6.32 -29.72
CA LYS A 176 22.66 4.93 -30.14
C LYS A 176 23.44 4.14 -29.10
N LEU A 177 22.89 4.03 -27.89
CA LEU A 177 23.27 2.97 -26.97
C LEU A 177 22.92 1.62 -27.61
N PRO A 178 23.89 0.73 -27.90
CA PRO A 178 23.57 -0.63 -28.27
C PRO A 178 22.82 -1.28 -27.09
N GLU A 179 21.75 -2.02 -27.37
CA GLU A 179 21.14 -2.93 -26.39
C GLU A 179 22.19 -3.98 -25.97
N ILE A 180 23.06 -3.64 -25.03
CA ILE A 180 23.86 -4.63 -24.34
C ILE A 180 22.88 -5.35 -23.41
N ARG A 181 22.33 -6.47 -23.92
CA ARG A 181 21.46 -7.41 -23.20
C ARG A 181 22.22 -8.15 -22.10
N TYR A 182 22.83 -7.44 -21.17
CA TYR A 182 23.31 -8.03 -19.93
C TYR A 182 22.46 -7.44 -18.82
N ILE A 183 21.64 -8.32 -18.25
CA ILE A 183 20.62 -8.12 -17.21
C ILE A 183 19.23 -7.72 -17.74
N GLU A 184 18.74 -8.36 -18.80
CA GLU A 184 17.28 -8.40 -19.09
C GLU A 184 16.49 -9.24 -18.06
N ASN A 185 17.17 -9.84 -17.06
CA ASN A 185 16.55 -10.74 -16.09
C ASN A 185 17.03 -10.50 -14.65
N ILE A 186 17.19 -9.25 -14.19
CA ILE A 186 16.68 -9.03 -12.83
C ILE A 186 15.18 -8.96 -13.02
N TYR A 187 14.58 -10.15 -13.04
CA TYR A 187 13.15 -10.37 -13.02
C TYR A 187 12.67 -9.80 -11.68
N PHE A 188 12.47 -8.48 -11.62
CA PHE A 188 11.76 -7.89 -10.50
C PHE A 188 10.34 -8.43 -10.64
N PRO A 189 9.91 -9.30 -9.71
CA PRO A 189 8.65 -9.99 -9.85
C PRO A 189 7.57 -8.92 -10.00
N SER A 190 6.60 -9.21 -10.88
CA SER A 190 5.28 -8.59 -10.92
C SER A 190 4.96 -7.93 -9.59
N TYR A 191 4.66 -6.62 -9.59
CA TYR A 191 4.37 -5.86 -8.37
C TYR A 191 3.39 -6.66 -7.49
N ILE A 192 3.91 -7.26 -6.41
CA ILE A 192 3.15 -8.07 -5.46
C ILE A 192 3.02 -7.26 -4.19
N LEU A 193 1.78 -7.04 -3.77
CA LEU A 193 1.48 -6.40 -2.51
C LEU A 193 1.76 -7.38 -1.36
N TYR A 194 2.96 -7.28 -0.80
CA TYR A 194 3.38 -8.12 0.32
C TYR A 194 2.40 -8.04 1.48
N HIS A 195 2.15 -9.21 2.09
CA HIS A 195 1.21 -9.39 3.20
C HIS A 195 -0.22 -8.95 2.90
N LEU A 196 -0.68 -9.07 1.64
CA LEU A 196 -2.03 -8.74 1.18
C LEU A 196 -3.15 -9.15 2.16
N LYS A 197 -3.13 -10.40 2.66
CA LYS A 197 -4.12 -10.90 3.63
C LYS A 197 -4.20 -10.03 4.89
N HIS A 198 -3.06 -9.62 5.44
CA HIS A 198 -3.00 -8.78 6.64
C HIS A 198 -3.48 -7.36 6.34
N ARG A 199 -3.15 -6.81 5.16
CA ARG A 199 -3.63 -5.49 4.73
C ARG A 199 -5.14 -5.48 4.55
N VAL A 200 -5.71 -6.48 3.89
CA VAL A 200 -7.17 -6.66 3.76
C VAL A 200 -7.83 -6.75 5.13
N SER A 201 -7.28 -7.57 6.06
CA SER A 201 -7.82 -7.66 7.42
C SER A 201 -7.73 -6.34 8.19
N ALA A 202 -6.64 -5.59 8.06
CA ALA A 202 -6.49 -4.27 8.67
C ALA A 202 -7.55 -3.30 8.13
N TRP A 203 -7.81 -3.32 6.82
CA TRP A 203 -8.89 -2.54 6.22
C TRP A 203 -10.26 -2.87 6.81
N LYS A 204 -10.59 -4.17 6.98
CA LYS A 204 -11.85 -4.60 7.60
C LYS A 204 -12.05 -4.00 8.99
N VAL A 205 -10.98 -3.95 9.79
CA VAL A 205 -11.01 -3.32 11.12
C VAL A 205 -11.22 -1.81 11.02
N LEU A 206 -10.64 -1.14 10.03
CA LEU A 206 -10.73 0.32 9.90
C LEU A 206 -12.01 0.81 9.26
N PHE A 207 -12.62 0.04 8.35
CA PHE A 207 -13.81 0.42 7.58
C PHE A 207 -14.92 1.06 8.43
N PRO A 208 -15.32 0.48 9.57
CA PRO A 208 -16.34 1.06 10.45
C PRO A 208 -16.08 2.50 10.89
N TYR A 209 -14.81 2.93 10.88
CA TYR A 209 -14.39 4.25 11.32
C TYR A 209 -14.08 5.20 10.14
N LEU A 210 -14.12 4.76 8.89
CA LEU A 210 -13.73 5.60 7.74
C LEU A 210 -14.87 6.51 7.28
N ASN A 211 -14.62 7.81 7.11
CA ASN A 211 -15.66 8.67 6.53
C ASN A 211 -15.65 8.59 5.00
N LEU A 212 -16.30 7.56 4.42
CA LEU A 212 -16.35 7.32 2.98
C LEU A 212 -17.55 8.04 2.31
N PRO A 213 -17.37 8.62 1.11
CA PRO A 213 -18.48 9.18 0.34
C PRO A 213 -19.54 8.14 -0.03
N LYS A 214 -20.83 8.50 0.10
CA LYS A 214 -21.95 7.57 -0.19
C LYS A 214 -22.02 7.15 -1.66
N ASN A 215 -21.55 7.99 -2.57
CA ASN A 215 -21.50 7.72 -4.00
C ASN A 215 -20.27 6.90 -4.43
N LEU A 216 -19.44 6.43 -3.49
CA LEU A 216 -18.34 5.53 -3.81
C LEU A 216 -18.90 4.17 -4.23
N ASN A 217 -18.64 3.78 -5.47
CA ASN A 217 -19.03 2.47 -6.02
C ASN A 217 -17.86 1.75 -6.73
N THR A 218 -16.67 2.37 -6.76
CA THR A 218 -15.51 1.84 -7.50
C THR A 218 -14.31 1.59 -6.59
N LEU A 219 -13.72 0.39 -6.68
CA LEU A 219 -12.42 0.06 -6.10
C LEU A 219 -11.33 0.06 -7.18
N ILE A 220 -10.18 0.62 -6.84
CA ILE A 220 -8.96 0.55 -7.62
C ILE A 220 -8.05 -0.46 -6.93
N ILE A 221 -7.77 -1.57 -7.60
CA ILE A 221 -6.94 -2.63 -7.05
C ILE A 221 -5.72 -2.86 -7.95
N THR A 222 -4.61 -3.27 -7.36
CA THR A 222 -3.39 -3.66 -8.10
C THR A 222 -3.16 -5.17 -8.08
N GLU A 223 -3.84 -5.89 -7.19
CA GLU A 223 -3.64 -7.32 -6.94
C GLU A 223 -4.72 -8.18 -7.58
N GLU A 224 -4.37 -8.93 -8.63
CA GLU A 224 -5.30 -9.85 -9.31
C GLU A 224 -5.80 -10.96 -8.38
N SER A 225 -4.97 -11.39 -7.41
CA SER A 225 -5.36 -12.43 -6.43
C SER A 225 -6.53 -12.06 -5.52
N LEU A 226 -6.95 -10.79 -5.48
CA LEU A 226 -8.20 -10.39 -4.82
C LEU A 226 -9.42 -10.69 -5.66
N ILE A 227 -9.32 -10.54 -6.99
CA ILE A 227 -10.39 -10.90 -7.91
C ILE A 227 -10.64 -12.39 -7.81
N ASP A 228 -9.61 -13.22 -7.87
CA ASP A 228 -9.73 -14.69 -7.79
C ASP A 228 -10.51 -15.12 -6.53
N LYS A 229 -10.19 -14.52 -5.38
CA LYS A 229 -10.90 -14.79 -4.11
C LYS A 229 -12.35 -14.32 -4.08
N TRP A 230 -12.67 -13.27 -4.83
CA TRP A 230 -14.03 -12.77 -4.94
C TRP A 230 -14.83 -13.57 -5.97
N GLU A 231 -14.21 -14.08 -7.03
CA GLU A 231 -14.86 -15.00 -8.00
C GLU A 231 -15.33 -16.30 -7.34
N GLU A 232 -14.63 -16.78 -6.29
CA GLU A 232 -15.06 -17.93 -5.49
C GLU A 232 -16.41 -17.71 -4.76
N LYS A 233 -16.78 -16.45 -4.50
CA LYS A 233 -17.93 -16.09 -3.64
C LYS A 233 -19.03 -15.32 -4.36
N TYR A 234 -18.68 -14.57 -5.39
CA TYR A 234 -19.55 -13.59 -6.01
C TYR A 234 -19.53 -13.74 -7.53
N LYS A 235 -20.67 -13.39 -8.15
CA LYS A 235 -20.75 -13.33 -9.60
C LYS A 235 -20.06 -12.07 -10.11
N ILE A 236 -18.92 -12.24 -10.77
CA ILE A 236 -18.17 -11.15 -11.39
C ILE A 236 -18.41 -11.16 -12.90
N LEU A 237 -18.87 -10.03 -13.43
CA LEU A 237 -18.98 -9.79 -14.87
C LEU A 237 -17.79 -8.97 -15.32
N LYS A 238 -16.97 -9.54 -16.19
CA LYS A 238 -15.86 -8.81 -16.80
C LYS A 238 -16.39 -7.93 -17.92
N THR A 239 -16.33 -6.63 -17.71
CA THR A 239 -17.06 -5.67 -18.55
C THR A 239 -16.32 -5.34 -19.84
N GLU A 240 -14.98 -5.22 -19.83
CA GLU A 240 -14.14 -5.09 -21.04
C GLU A 240 -12.64 -4.97 -20.70
N LYS A 241 -11.76 -5.19 -21.69
CA LYS A 241 -10.31 -4.90 -21.60
C LYS A 241 -10.05 -3.58 -22.34
N ILE A 242 -9.87 -2.47 -21.61
CA ILE A 242 -9.68 -1.14 -22.24
C ILE A 242 -8.23 -0.98 -22.73
N LYS A 243 -7.26 -1.49 -21.97
CA LYS A 243 -5.81 -1.51 -22.28
C LYS A 243 -5.20 -2.80 -21.76
N GLU A 244 -4.01 -3.19 -22.24
CA GLU A 244 -3.35 -4.45 -21.84
C GLU A 244 -3.26 -4.61 -20.31
N ASP A 245 -3.04 -3.49 -19.62
CA ASP A 245 -2.80 -3.45 -18.18
C ASP A 245 -4.02 -3.06 -17.34
N ILE A 246 -5.18 -2.73 -17.93
CA ILE A 246 -6.35 -2.25 -17.19
C ILE A 246 -7.55 -3.14 -17.50
N LYS A 247 -8.12 -3.74 -16.46
CA LYS A 247 -9.31 -4.58 -16.54
C LYS A 247 -10.44 -4.01 -15.69
N PHE A 248 -11.65 -4.00 -16.26
CA PHE A 248 -12.87 -3.58 -15.57
C PHE A 248 -13.71 -4.80 -15.23
N TYR A 249 -14.18 -4.82 -14.00
CA TYR A 249 -15.08 -5.82 -13.47
C TYR A 249 -16.28 -5.13 -12.84
N GLN A 250 -17.44 -5.72 -13.06
CA GLN A 250 -18.67 -5.35 -12.37
C GLN A 250 -19.07 -6.51 -11.47
N ILE A 251 -19.37 -6.20 -10.21
CA ILE A 251 -19.90 -7.14 -9.23
C ILE A 251 -21.30 -6.70 -8.84
N SER A 252 -22.22 -7.66 -8.77
CA SER A 252 -23.62 -7.43 -8.37
C SER A 252 -23.80 -7.08 -6.89
N GLU A 253 -22.76 -7.27 -6.09
CA GLU A 253 -22.75 -6.97 -4.66
C GLU A 253 -22.30 -5.52 -4.43
N PRO A 254 -22.85 -4.84 -3.41
CA PRO A 254 -22.39 -3.51 -3.02
C PRO A 254 -21.01 -3.56 -2.36
N LEU A 255 -20.30 -2.42 -2.36
CA LEU A 255 -18.94 -2.33 -1.82
C LEU A 255 -18.86 -2.72 -0.35
N SER A 256 -19.90 -2.44 0.43
CA SER A 256 -19.95 -2.80 1.86
C SER A 256 -19.85 -4.31 2.07
N VAL A 257 -20.41 -5.11 1.16
CA VAL A 257 -20.31 -6.58 1.20
C VAL A 257 -18.90 -7.03 0.80
N LEU A 258 -18.35 -6.47 -0.29
CA LEU A 258 -17.00 -6.82 -0.75
C LEU A 258 -15.91 -6.50 0.28
N LEU A 259 -16.09 -5.39 0.99
CA LEU A 259 -15.17 -4.87 1.99
C LEU A 259 -15.44 -5.44 3.39
N GLU A 260 -16.47 -6.29 3.53
CA GLU A 260 -16.94 -6.85 4.81
C GLU A 260 -17.17 -5.76 5.87
N ALA A 261 -17.68 -4.61 5.44
CA ALA A 261 -18.00 -3.49 6.29
C ALA A 261 -19.33 -3.77 7.00
N ASN A 262 -19.28 -4.33 8.21
CA ASN A 262 -20.45 -4.70 9.00
C ASN A 262 -21.27 -3.50 9.55
N ASN A 263 -20.91 -2.26 9.20
CA ASN A 263 -21.59 -1.07 9.69
C ASN A 263 -22.80 -0.70 8.82
N ARG A 264 -23.95 -0.48 9.48
CA ARG A 264 -25.27 -0.22 8.86
C ARG A 264 -25.36 1.12 8.12
N ASP A 265 -24.33 1.98 8.21
CA ASP A 265 -24.39 3.36 7.72
C ASP A 265 -23.86 3.54 6.29
N TYR A 266 -23.20 2.53 5.70
CA TYR A 266 -22.77 2.59 4.30
C TYR A 266 -23.83 1.98 3.37
N ASN A 267 -24.74 2.83 2.90
CA ASN A 267 -25.58 2.51 1.75
C ASN A 267 -24.85 2.88 0.45
N PHE A 268 -23.90 2.02 0.04
CA PHE A 268 -23.34 2.10 -1.30
C PHE A 268 -24.37 1.64 -2.34
N GLU A 269 -24.17 2.05 -3.59
CA GLU A 269 -25.00 1.60 -4.71
C GLU A 269 -24.99 0.07 -4.86
N ARG A 270 -26.06 -0.50 -5.42
CA ARG A 270 -26.23 -1.96 -5.57
C ARG A 270 -25.13 -2.63 -6.38
N ASN A 271 -24.51 -1.91 -7.31
CA ASN A 271 -23.45 -2.45 -8.16
C ASN A 271 -22.10 -1.87 -7.74
N SER A 272 -21.11 -2.73 -7.61
CA SER A 272 -19.72 -2.34 -7.43
C SER A 272 -18.93 -2.50 -8.72
N TYR A 273 -18.01 -1.57 -8.94
CA TYR A 273 -17.05 -1.64 -10.02
C TYR A 273 -15.66 -1.86 -9.44
N ILE A 274 -14.86 -2.68 -10.10
CA ILE A 274 -13.45 -2.87 -9.76
C ILE A 274 -12.63 -2.57 -11.01
N VAL A 275 -11.63 -1.72 -10.81
CA VAL A 275 -10.61 -1.43 -11.80
C VAL A 275 -9.33 -2.08 -11.32
N LEU A 276 -8.96 -3.18 -11.96
CA LEU A 276 -7.68 -3.83 -11.76
C LEU A 276 -6.67 -3.19 -12.69
N ILE A 277 -5.61 -2.63 -12.11
CA ILE A 277 -4.51 -2.03 -12.85
C ILE A 277 -3.27 -2.87 -12.60
N LYS A 278 -2.88 -3.62 -13.64
CA LYS A 278 -1.63 -4.38 -13.65
C LYS A 278 -0.44 -3.44 -13.81
N TYR A 279 0.64 -3.82 -13.17
CA TYR A 279 1.91 -3.11 -13.27
C TYR A 279 2.54 -3.38 -14.63
#